data_AF-A0A084B431-F1
#
_entry.id   AF-A0A084B431-F1
#
_cell.length_a   1.000
_cell.length_b   1.000
_cell.length_c   1.000
_cell.angle_alpha   90.00
_cell.angle_beta   90.00
_cell.angle_gamma   90.00
#
_symmetry.space_group_name_H-M   'P 1'
#
loop_
_entity.id
_entity.type
_entity.pdbx_description
1 polymer ?
#
loop_
_entity_poly.entity_id
_entity_poly.type
_entity_poly.pdbx_seq_one_letter_code
_entity_poly.pdbx_strand_id
1 'polypeptide(L)'
;MSFNFSLRSLAPRQPSLSTFIRSFSTSPATQARTAPGGPPDRNAPVRRSRQPAPSEASQRIKVLKRNMFSPAPPPLRMARLRHLRHWTIHRAWQLFRRQQRTEIAEERRRIHAGMYKACEELRATAWPGKSDVGYLYRVAMEKKGIYGVGDVPIEYAKMQTEYPPTEAWNHDWKR
;
A
#
# COMPACT_ATOMS: atom_id res chain seq x y z
N MET A 1 19.87 -25.12 -45.55
CA MET A 1 19.82 -25.08 -44.07
C MET A 1 18.81 -24.02 -43.69
N SER A 2 17.57 -24.42 -43.42
CA SER A 2 16.44 -23.51 -43.22
C SER A 2 15.94 -23.68 -41.79
N PHE A 3 16.17 -22.69 -40.93
CA PHE A 3 15.69 -22.70 -39.56
C PHE A 3 14.24 -22.23 -39.52
N ASN A 4 13.32 -23.18 -39.33
CA ASN A 4 11.92 -22.91 -39.03
C ASN A 4 11.79 -22.42 -37.58
N PHE A 5 11.54 -21.13 -37.38
CA PHE A 5 11.11 -20.60 -36.09
C PHE A 5 9.61 -20.91 -35.88
N SER A 6 9.34 -21.91 -35.02
CA SER A 6 8.01 -22.23 -34.55
C SER A 6 7.52 -21.15 -33.57
N LEU A 7 6.63 -20.28 -34.03
CA LEU A 7 5.87 -19.37 -33.17
C LEU A 7 4.76 -20.17 -32.47
N ARG A 8 5.12 -20.86 -31.38
CA ARG A 8 4.15 -21.39 -30.45
C ARG A 8 3.48 -20.20 -29.76
N SER A 9 2.22 -19.96 -30.12
CA SER A 9 1.37 -18.93 -29.55
C SER A 9 1.28 -19.08 -28.02
N LEU A 10 1.95 -18.19 -27.29
CA LEU A 10 1.67 -17.99 -25.87
C LEU A 10 0.39 -17.16 -25.78
N ALA A 11 -0.74 -17.84 -25.63
CA ALA A 11 -1.98 -17.19 -25.22
C ALA A 11 -1.76 -16.56 -23.83
N PRO A 12 -2.04 -15.25 -23.64
CA PRO A 12 -1.94 -14.67 -22.32
C PRO A 12 -3.07 -15.25 -21.44
N ARG A 13 -2.70 -15.96 -20.38
CA ARG A 13 -3.59 -16.23 -19.23
C ARG A 13 -4.11 -14.90 -18.73
N GLN A 14 -5.39 -14.63 -18.95
CA GLN A 14 -6.05 -13.49 -18.34
C GLN A 14 -6.05 -13.68 -16.81
N PRO A 15 -5.59 -12.70 -16.02
CA PRO A 15 -5.88 -12.69 -14.61
C PRO A 15 -7.39 -12.45 -14.45
N SER A 16 -8.11 -13.42 -13.89
CA SER A 16 -9.47 -13.21 -13.40
C SER A 16 -9.40 -12.23 -12.23
N LEU A 17 -9.48 -10.93 -12.54
CA LEU A 17 -9.75 -9.90 -11.56
C LEU A 17 -11.16 -10.20 -11.03
N SER A 18 -11.25 -10.84 -9.85
CA SER A 18 -12.50 -10.80 -9.09
C SER A 18 -12.64 -9.38 -8.54
N THR A 19 -13.10 -8.50 -9.42
CA THR A 19 -13.48 -7.16 -9.06
C THR A 19 -14.70 -7.31 -8.16
N PHE A 20 -14.51 -7.23 -6.85
CA PHE A 20 -15.61 -6.95 -5.92
C PHE A 20 -16.04 -5.50 -6.15
N ILE A 21 -16.77 -5.28 -7.24
CA ILE A 21 -17.56 -4.08 -7.45
C ILE A 21 -18.69 -4.19 -6.42
N ARG A 22 -18.59 -3.45 -5.32
CA ARG A 22 -19.78 -3.11 -4.54
C ARG A 22 -20.69 -2.34 -5.47
N SER A 23 -21.72 -3.01 -5.98
CA SER A 23 -22.83 -2.42 -6.70
C SER A 23 -23.58 -1.52 -5.72
N PHE A 24 -23.28 -0.22 -5.76
CA PHE A 24 -24.17 0.77 -5.17
C PHE A 24 -25.44 0.81 -6.03
N SER A 25 -26.45 0.04 -5.62
CA SER A 25 -27.81 0.16 -6.15
C SER A 25 -28.33 1.55 -5.80
N THR A 26 -28.30 2.45 -6.79
CA THR A 26 -29.12 3.67 -6.77
C THR A 26 -30.42 3.33 -7.47
N SER A 27 -31.32 2.66 -6.74
CA SER A 27 -32.70 2.59 -7.18
C SER A 27 -33.27 4.02 -7.15
N PRO A 28 -33.76 4.59 -8.26
CA PRO A 28 -34.56 5.80 -8.17
C PRO A 28 -35.84 5.42 -7.43
N ALA A 29 -36.04 5.96 -6.24
CA ALA A 29 -37.32 5.87 -5.56
C ALA A 29 -38.34 6.64 -6.40
N THR A 30 -39.11 5.93 -7.22
CA THR A 30 -40.35 6.43 -7.81
C THR A 30 -41.29 6.80 -6.65
N GLN A 31 -41.29 8.07 -6.27
CA GLN A 31 -42.31 8.62 -5.41
C GLN A 31 -43.63 8.57 -6.17
N ALA A 32 -44.44 7.56 -5.87
CA ALA A 32 -45.84 7.52 -6.26
C ALA A 32 -46.58 8.64 -5.53
N ARG A 33 -47.07 9.64 -6.26
CA ARG A 33 -48.13 10.54 -5.79
C ARG A 33 -49.46 9.96 -6.24
N THR A 34 -50.39 9.82 -5.30
CA THR A 34 -51.78 10.22 -5.55
C THR A 34 -52.40 10.69 -4.24
N ALA A 35 -52.59 12.01 -4.13
CA ALA A 35 -53.68 12.60 -3.34
C ALA A 35 -54.51 13.46 -4.32
N PRO A 36 -55.84 13.49 -4.17
CA PRO A 36 -56.76 13.92 -5.21
C PRO A 36 -56.90 15.44 -5.27
N GLY A 37 -57.17 15.99 -6.45
CA GLY A 37 -57.77 17.33 -6.57
C GLY A 37 -57.23 18.19 -7.71
N GLY A 38 -57.93 18.14 -8.85
CA GLY A 38 -58.06 19.24 -9.82
C GLY A 38 -56.90 19.49 -10.80
N PRO A 39 -57.19 20.01 -12.01
CA PRO A 39 -56.16 20.44 -12.96
C PRO A 39 -55.34 21.60 -12.38
N PRO A 40 -54.01 21.63 -12.57
CA PRO A 40 -53.15 22.67 -12.01
C PRO A 40 -53.44 24.01 -12.68
N ASP A 41 -53.86 24.98 -11.87
CA ASP A 41 -54.03 26.37 -12.27
C ASP A 41 -52.66 26.95 -12.69
N ARG A 42 -52.52 27.40 -13.94
CA ARG A 42 -51.23 27.75 -14.56
C ARG A 42 -50.57 29.00 -13.95
N ASN A 43 -51.25 29.69 -13.03
CA ASN A 43 -50.82 30.97 -12.46
C ASN A 43 -50.65 30.98 -10.92
N ALA A 44 -50.52 29.82 -10.25
CA ALA A 44 -50.27 29.79 -8.81
C ALA A 44 -48.82 30.20 -8.47
N PRO A 45 -48.58 31.23 -7.64
CA PRO A 45 -47.23 31.62 -7.25
C PRO A 45 -46.60 30.54 -6.38
N VAL A 46 -45.49 29.95 -6.85
CA VAL A 46 -44.67 29.01 -6.08
C VAL A 46 -44.18 29.74 -4.82
N ARG A 47 -44.78 29.43 -3.67
CA ARG A 47 -44.32 29.90 -2.35
C ARG A 47 -42.92 29.32 -2.10
N ARG A 48 -41.88 30.09 -2.40
CA ARG A 48 -40.50 29.78 -1.99
C ARG A 48 -40.42 29.99 -0.48
N SER A 49 -40.44 28.89 0.30
CA SER A 49 -40.14 28.99 1.73
C SER A 49 -38.72 29.54 1.89
N ARG A 50 -38.57 30.69 2.54
CA ARG A 50 -37.26 31.28 2.84
C ARG A 50 -36.50 30.32 3.74
N GLN A 51 -35.57 29.56 3.16
CA GLN A 51 -34.64 28.75 3.92
C GLN A 51 -33.79 29.69 4.78
N PRO A 52 -33.52 29.34 6.06
CA PRO A 52 -32.67 30.15 6.92
C PRO A 52 -31.30 30.33 6.29
N ALA A 53 -30.65 31.48 6.56
CA ALA A 53 -29.33 31.78 6.03
C ALA A 53 -28.37 30.61 6.31
N PRO A 54 -27.55 30.20 5.33
CA PRO A 54 -26.68 29.03 5.48
C PRO A 54 -25.74 29.24 6.66
N SER A 55 -25.87 28.40 7.68
CA SER A 55 -25.01 28.40 8.86
C SER A 55 -23.55 28.26 8.44
N GLU A 56 -22.63 28.82 9.20
CA GLU A 56 -21.19 28.72 8.93
C GLU A 56 -20.74 27.25 8.74
N ALA A 57 -21.30 26.33 9.54
CA ALA A 57 -21.08 24.89 9.40
C ALA A 57 -21.50 24.36 8.02
N SER A 58 -22.64 24.79 7.48
CA SER A 58 -23.09 24.39 6.14
C SER A 58 -22.16 24.91 5.04
N GLN A 59 -21.54 26.09 5.23
CA GLN A 59 -20.56 26.65 4.32
C GLN A 59 -19.24 25.87 4.37
N ARG A 60 -18.76 25.51 5.57
CA ARG A 60 -17.59 24.63 5.75
C ARG A 60 -17.81 23.26 5.11
N ILE A 61 -18.99 22.65 5.30
CA ILE A 61 -19.37 21.38 4.67
C ILE A 61 -19.43 21.52 3.14
N LYS A 62 -19.90 22.66 2.61
CA LYS A 62 -19.93 22.93 1.17
C LYS A 62 -18.52 23.04 0.58
N VAL A 63 -17.61 23.71 1.27
CA VAL A 63 -16.19 23.80 0.86
C VAL A 63 -15.52 22.42 0.90
N LEU A 64 -15.75 21.65 1.97
CA LEU A 64 -15.25 20.28 2.08
C LEU A 64 -15.75 19.40 0.93
N LYS A 65 -17.07 19.42 0.67
CA LYS A 65 -17.68 18.67 -0.44
C LYS A 65 -17.12 19.10 -1.79
N ARG A 66 -16.91 20.40 -1.99
CA ARG A 66 -16.32 20.95 -3.21
C ARG A 66 -14.87 20.49 -3.41
N ASN A 67 -14.06 20.48 -2.36
CA ASN A 67 -12.64 20.08 -2.44
C ASN A 67 -12.49 18.57 -2.60
N MET A 68 -13.26 17.79 -1.84
CA MET A 68 -13.20 16.33 -1.84
C MET A 68 -13.67 15.71 -3.15
N PHE A 69 -14.65 16.34 -3.82
CA PHE A 69 -15.21 15.86 -5.08
C PHE A 69 -14.87 16.78 -6.27
N SER A 70 -13.73 17.46 -6.21
CA SER A 70 -13.24 18.21 -7.37
C SER A 70 -12.86 17.24 -8.50
N PRO A 71 -13.27 17.49 -9.76
CA PRO A 71 -12.90 16.63 -10.86
C PRO A 71 -11.39 16.64 -11.06
N ALA A 72 -10.82 15.48 -11.34
CA ALA A 72 -9.39 15.37 -11.62
C ALA A 72 -9.01 16.25 -12.84
N PRO A 73 -7.79 16.81 -12.86
CA PRO A 73 -7.30 17.52 -14.03
C PRO A 73 -7.30 16.59 -15.25
N PRO A 74 -7.45 17.13 -16.47
CA PRO A 74 -7.44 16.33 -17.69
C PRO A 74 -6.10 15.58 -17.83
N PRO A 75 -6.09 14.44 -18.53
CA PRO A 75 -4.89 13.64 -18.68
C PRO A 75 -3.80 14.39 -19.43
N LEU A 76 -2.55 14.18 -19.01
CA LEU A 76 -1.39 14.88 -19.53
C LEU A 76 -1.13 14.50 -21.00
N ARG A 77 -1.18 15.50 -21.89
CA ARG A 77 -0.81 15.36 -23.31
C ARG A 77 0.63 15.81 -23.50
N MET A 78 1.47 14.91 -24.06
CA MET A 78 2.88 15.19 -24.32
C MET A 78 3.15 15.14 -25.83
N ALA A 79 3.97 16.08 -26.32
CA ALA A 79 4.55 15.99 -27.65
C ALA A 79 5.55 14.81 -27.73
N ARG A 80 5.85 14.33 -28.95
CA ARG A 80 6.68 13.13 -29.19
C ARG A 80 8.01 13.14 -28.43
N LEU A 81 8.80 14.21 -28.51
CA LEU A 81 10.09 14.29 -27.82
C LEU A 81 9.96 14.26 -26.30
N ARG A 82 8.93 14.91 -25.74
CA ARG A 82 8.64 14.88 -24.30
C ARG A 82 8.20 13.48 -23.85
N HIS A 83 7.37 12.81 -24.65
CA HIS A 83 6.96 11.43 -24.39
C HIS A 83 8.15 10.47 -24.40
N LEU A 84 9.06 10.59 -25.38
CA LEU A 84 10.26 9.77 -25.44
C LEU A 84 11.19 9.99 -24.23
N ARG A 85 11.43 11.24 -23.82
CA ARG A 85 12.20 11.55 -22.60
C ARG A 85 11.54 10.95 -21.35
N HIS A 86 10.23 11.06 -21.24
CA HIS A 86 9.50 10.47 -20.12
C HIS A 86 9.62 8.94 -20.11
N TRP A 87 9.49 8.31 -21.29
CA TRP A 87 9.60 6.87 -21.43
C TRP A 87 10.99 6.34 -21.07
N THR A 88 12.06 7.02 -21.50
CA THR A 88 13.44 6.61 -21.16
C THR A 88 13.71 6.73 -19.68
N ILE A 89 13.30 7.83 -19.03
CA ILE A 89 13.45 8.01 -17.57
C ILE A 89 12.66 6.94 -16.83
N HIS A 90 11.41 6.70 -17.23
CA HIS A 90 10.57 5.67 -16.61
C HIS A 90 11.20 4.27 -16.74
N ARG A 91 11.72 3.94 -17.92
CA ARG A 91 12.37 2.64 -18.14
C ARG A 91 13.65 2.49 -17.32
N ALA A 92 14.49 3.52 -17.29
CA ALA A 92 15.70 3.55 -16.46
C ALA A 92 15.35 3.35 -14.97
N TRP A 93 14.32 4.03 -14.47
CA TRP A 93 13.83 3.87 -13.11
C TRP A 93 13.34 2.45 -12.81
N GLN A 94 12.62 1.82 -13.74
CA GLN A 94 12.19 0.44 -13.59
C GLN A 94 13.38 -0.54 -13.49
N LEU A 95 14.41 -0.33 -14.31
CA LEU A 95 15.63 -1.14 -14.27
C LEU A 95 16.38 -0.94 -12.96
N PHE A 96 16.56 0.30 -12.52
CA PHE A 96 17.17 0.63 -11.23
C PHE A 96 16.41 -0.04 -10.06
N ARG A 97 15.08 0.06 -10.03
CA ARG A 97 14.26 -0.61 -9.01
C ARG A 97 14.39 -2.13 -9.03
N ARG A 98 14.53 -2.73 -10.21
CA ARG A 98 14.76 -4.18 -10.33
C ARG A 98 16.10 -4.53 -9.71
N GLN A 99 17.15 -3.77 -10.02
CA GLN A 99 18.49 -3.97 -9.47
C GLN A 99 18.50 -3.84 -7.94
N GLN A 100 17.88 -2.80 -7.38
CA GLN A 100 17.76 -2.62 -5.93
C GLN A 100 17.05 -3.80 -5.24
N ARG A 101 15.98 -4.32 -5.87
CA ARG A 101 15.28 -5.50 -5.34
C ARG A 101 16.13 -6.77 -5.41
N THR A 102 16.91 -6.96 -6.48
CA THR A 102 17.80 -8.12 -6.59
C THR A 102 18.92 -8.05 -5.56
N GLU A 103 19.52 -6.89 -5.35
CA GLU A 103 20.56 -6.66 -4.33
C GLU A 103 20.03 -6.97 -2.92
N ILE A 104 18.86 -6.42 -2.56
CA ILE A 104 18.22 -6.72 -1.26
C ILE A 104 17.90 -8.22 -1.10
N ALA A 105 17.45 -8.87 -2.18
CA ALA A 105 17.13 -10.30 -2.14
C ALA A 105 18.39 -11.18 -2.02
N GLU A 106 19.49 -10.76 -2.64
CA GLU A 106 20.80 -11.42 -2.54
C GLU A 106 21.38 -11.26 -1.14
N GLU A 107 21.34 -10.06 -0.58
CA GLU A 107 21.82 -9.82 0.78
C GLU A 107 21.01 -10.61 1.81
N ARG A 108 19.68 -10.66 1.65
CA ARG A 108 18.82 -11.52 2.48
C ARG A 108 19.19 -12.99 2.35
N ARG A 109 19.47 -13.48 1.13
CA ARG A 109 19.92 -14.85 0.88
C ARG A 109 21.27 -15.12 1.55
N ARG A 110 22.21 -14.17 1.49
CA ARG A 110 23.52 -14.25 2.15
C ARG A 110 23.38 -14.38 3.66
N ILE A 111 22.60 -13.50 4.28
CA ILE A 111 22.34 -13.53 5.73
C ILE A 111 21.69 -14.84 6.13
N HIS A 112 20.65 -15.28 5.40
CA HIS A 112 19.96 -16.53 5.67
C HIS A 112 20.87 -17.76 5.54
N ALA A 113 21.73 -17.81 4.51
CA ALA A 113 22.69 -18.89 4.34
C ALA A 113 23.73 -18.93 5.48
N GLY A 114 24.19 -17.77 5.94
CA GLY A 114 25.09 -17.66 7.10
C GLY A 114 24.43 -18.16 8.39
N MET A 115 23.19 -17.72 8.65
CA MET A 115 22.39 -18.19 9.78
C MET A 115 22.16 -19.70 9.74
N TYR A 116 21.82 -20.24 8.57
CA TYR A 116 21.61 -21.67 8.36
C TYR A 116 22.87 -22.47 8.70
N LYS A 117 24.03 -22.10 8.12
CA LYS A 117 25.30 -22.76 8.40
C LYS A 117 25.63 -22.74 9.90
N ALA A 118 25.50 -21.59 10.56
CA ALA A 118 25.76 -21.49 11.99
C ALA A 118 24.85 -22.40 12.83
N CYS A 119 23.58 -22.53 12.45
CA CYS A 119 22.64 -23.42 13.13
C CYS A 119 22.96 -24.90 12.91
N GLU A 120 23.43 -25.29 11.72
CA GLU A 120 23.89 -26.66 11.45
C GLU A 120 25.12 -27.01 12.28
N GLU A 121 26.09 -26.10 12.40
CA GLU A 121 27.24 -26.29 13.29
C GLU A 121 26.78 -26.45 14.75
N LEU A 122 25.90 -25.57 15.24
CA LEU A 122 25.34 -25.66 16.59
C LEU A 122 24.59 -26.98 16.85
N ARG A 123 23.96 -27.54 15.82
CA ARG A 123 23.26 -28.83 15.91
C ARG A 123 24.24 -29.98 16.11
N ALA A 124 25.43 -29.91 15.50
CA ALA A 124 26.49 -30.91 15.64
C ALA A 124 27.33 -30.71 16.91
N THR A 125 27.38 -29.50 17.47
CA THR A 125 28.21 -29.22 18.65
C THR A 125 27.65 -29.86 19.93
N ALA A 126 28.56 -30.43 20.74
CA ALA A 126 28.31 -30.83 22.12
C ALA A 126 28.81 -29.73 23.06
N TRP A 127 27.97 -29.28 23.99
CA TRP A 127 28.36 -28.25 24.95
C TRP A 127 29.21 -28.85 26.08
N PRO A 128 30.35 -28.25 26.45
CA PRO A 128 31.17 -28.75 27.55
C PRO A 128 30.39 -28.70 28.87
N GLY A 129 30.24 -29.85 29.51
CA GLY A 129 29.82 -29.92 30.92
C GLY A 129 28.44 -30.47 31.23
N LYS A 130 27.78 -31.25 30.32
CA LYS A 130 26.70 -32.26 30.58
C LYS A 130 25.51 -32.21 29.60
N SER A 131 25.49 -31.34 28.60
CA SER A 131 24.36 -31.26 27.67
C SER A 131 24.55 -32.18 26.46
N ASP A 132 23.47 -32.89 26.12
CA ASP A 132 23.36 -33.69 24.90
C ASP A 132 23.62 -32.86 23.62
N VAL A 133 24.06 -33.53 22.55
CA VAL A 133 24.37 -32.92 21.26
C VAL A 133 23.16 -32.14 20.74
N GLY A 134 23.40 -30.91 20.27
CA GLY A 134 22.35 -30.05 19.73
C GLY A 134 21.40 -29.45 20.78
N TYR A 135 21.73 -29.51 22.08
CA TYR A 135 20.97 -28.80 23.11
C TYR A 135 20.85 -27.29 22.82
N LEU A 136 21.96 -26.62 22.48
CA LEU A 136 21.96 -25.19 22.15
C LEU A 136 21.09 -24.87 20.93
N TYR A 137 21.09 -25.75 19.92
CA TYR A 137 20.22 -25.61 18.75
C TYR A 137 18.74 -25.64 19.16
N ARG A 138 18.33 -26.57 20.05
CA ARG A 138 16.94 -26.64 20.54
C ARG A 138 16.53 -25.38 21.28
N VAL A 139 17.40 -24.86 22.16
CA VAL A 139 17.16 -23.61 22.91
C VAL A 139 17.08 -22.42 21.96
N ALA A 140 18.01 -22.29 21.00
CA ALA A 140 18.02 -21.18 20.04
C ALA A 140 16.79 -21.18 19.10
N MET A 141 16.18 -22.33 18.86
CA MET A 141 14.97 -22.44 18.04
C MET A 141 13.69 -22.09 18.79
N GLU A 142 13.72 -21.96 20.12
CA GLU A 142 12.57 -21.52 20.90
C GLU A 142 12.14 -20.11 20.48
N LYS A 143 10.82 -19.90 20.30
CA LYS A 143 10.24 -18.61 19.87
C LYS A 143 9.60 -17.84 21.03
N LYS A 144 10.19 -17.93 22.23
CA LYS A 144 9.70 -17.26 23.43
C LYS A 144 9.85 -15.74 23.28
N GLY A 145 8.75 -14.99 23.44
CA GLY A 145 8.76 -13.52 23.40
C GLY A 145 9.07 -12.92 22.02
N ILE A 146 8.71 -13.61 20.93
CA ILE A 146 8.89 -13.11 19.54
C ILE A 146 7.56 -12.71 18.88
N TYR A 147 6.42 -13.10 19.47
CA TYR A 147 5.08 -12.80 18.96
C TYR A 147 4.19 -12.03 19.96
N GLY A 148 4.76 -11.47 21.02
CA GLY A 148 4.07 -10.71 22.07
C GLY A 148 4.11 -9.20 21.88
N VAL A 149 3.63 -8.49 22.90
CA VAL A 149 3.72 -7.02 22.97
C VAL A 149 5.07 -6.67 23.59
N GLY A 150 5.91 -5.94 22.84
CA GLY A 150 7.24 -5.52 23.29
C GLY A 150 8.41 -6.38 22.79
N ASP A 151 8.21 -7.27 21.81
CA ASP A 151 9.29 -8.12 21.28
C ASP A 151 10.41 -7.32 20.60
N VAL A 152 10.03 -6.24 19.90
CA VAL A 152 10.97 -5.26 19.33
C VAL A 152 10.90 -4.00 20.17
N PRO A 153 11.98 -3.60 20.87
CA PRO A 153 11.99 -2.38 21.65
C PRO A 153 11.72 -1.16 20.77
N ILE A 154 10.86 -0.25 21.23
CA ILE A 154 10.39 0.89 20.45
C ILE A 154 11.52 1.86 20.11
N GLU A 155 12.59 1.88 20.91
CA GLU A 155 13.77 2.72 20.66
C GLU A 155 14.52 2.29 19.39
N TYR A 156 14.51 1.00 19.04
CA TYR A 156 15.14 0.47 17.83
C TYR A 156 14.24 0.53 16.59
N ALA A 157 12.92 0.62 16.77
CA ALA A 157 11.97 0.73 15.67
C ALA A 157 11.89 2.15 15.05
N LYS A 158 12.81 3.06 15.42
CA LYS A 158 12.87 4.42 14.89
C LYS A 158 13.17 4.41 13.39
N MET A 159 12.40 5.18 12.62
CA MET A 159 12.62 5.35 11.19
C MET A 159 13.84 6.25 10.92
N GLN A 160 14.52 6.01 9.80
CA GLN A 160 15.61 6.88 9.35
C GLN A 160 15.06 8.26 8.95
N THR A 161 15.75 9.32 9.36
CA THR A 161 15.44 10.72 9.02
C THR A 161 16.45 11.27 8.02
N GLU A 162 16.03 12.23 7.20
CA GLU A 162 16.90 12.88 6.20
C GLU A 162 18.05 13.67 6.85
N TYR A 163 17.79 14.29 8.00
CA TYR A 163 18.78 15.02 8.80
C TYR A 163 18.86 14.41 10.20
N PRO A 164 20.06 14.37 10.81
CA PRO A 164 20.20 13.92 12.18
C PRO A 164 19.54 14.90 13.15
N PRO A 165 19.07 14.44 14.32
CA PRO A 165 18.66 15.32 15.40
C PRO A 165 19.87 16.09 15.98
N THR A 166 19.60 17.12 16.78
CA THR A 166 20.65 17.93 17.43
C THR A 166 21.62 17.07 18.24
N GLU A 167 21.12 16.05 18.93
CA GLU A 167 21.90 15.02 19.59
C GLU A 167 21.67 13.69 18.88
N ALA A 168 22.65 13.27 18.07
CA ALA A 168 22.53 12.06 17.23
C ALA A 168 22.52 10.76 18.06
N TRP A 169 23.27 10.73 19.16
CA TRP A 169 23.41 9.56 20.02
C TRP A 169 23.59 9.99 21.48
N ASN A 170 22.81 9.37 22.37
CA ASN A 170 22.92 9.61 23.80
C ASN A 170 24.04 8.73 24.38
N HIS A 171 25.18 9.35 24.69
CA HIS A 171 26.33 8.69 25.31
C HIS A 171 26.17 8.49 26.82
N ASP A 172 25.23 9.20 27.45
CA ASP A 172 24.99 9.20 28.90
C ASP A 172 23.95 8.16 29.34
N TRP A 173 23.55 7.25 28.44
CA TRP A 173 22.58 6.20 28.74
C TRP A 173 23.05 5.32 29.92
N LYS A 174 22.18 5.17 30.93
CA LYS A 174 22.41 4.33 32.12
C LYS A 174 21.32 3.25 32.20
N ARG A 175 21.71 2.06 32.65
CA ARG A 175 20.85 0.87 32.81
C ARG A 175 19.96 0.98 34.04
#